data_AF-A0A961W1U3-F1
#
_entry.id   AF-A0A961W1U3-F1
#
_cell.length_a   1.000
_cell.length_b   1.000
_cell.length_c   1.000
_cell.angle_alpha   90.00
_cell.angle_beta   90.00
_cell.angle_gamma   90.00
#
_symmetry.space_group_name_H-M   'P 1'
#
loop_
_entity.id
_entity.type
_entity.pdbx_description
1 polymer ?
#
loop_
_entity_poly.entity_id
_entity_poly.type
_entity_poly.pdbx_seq_one_letter_code
_entity_poly.pdbx_strand_id
1 'polypeptide(L)'
;MRALCILYVAAGLAANPCAARAAEFTYSENSSQDIARRLDIPVFYALPKSAWLELPKTINTTDRLTEFRDPKYKDNSAHIGLRIVSTKRVGFSKRITQSGLIQTGDILLSFRPEWGGAGVYPNIQMGVSHAGMAYLAPNGIIRHIDNPMDDETLGRGDFTGEHYRTLKFMHVIRPRGLTDAQRKNLAAWAQQLASRVKQIYPKQVAFNKDYNAPKYRPGRSLDFVKSFGQAALGQTTASDKPLDMFCSEFAWSLLALRNCDPVNGSAFQGGRIPSCIKPAMTPMRATGSFITSRSRFTKAGLSDGPLLVIDAMQLPIAERDALLDTVFTEDTSRAAKMSEGHRQVAKDMQPKFEPLKTYYKAVEKGGMSRIQAYFISRGFRRALPDNYSPTSYLINTLLPPNNRSRTMDYVATIMFE
;
A
#
# COMPACT_ATOMS: atom_id res chain seq x y z
N MET A 1 -70.75 27.14 -14.04
CA MET A 1 -69.54 27.96 -13.79
C MET A 1 -68.48 27.06 -13.17
N ARG A 2 -67.48 26.67 -13.96
CA ARG A 2 -66.04 26.99 -13.78
C ARG A 2 -65.46 26.42 -12.47
N ALA A 3 -64.82 25.24 -12.50
CA ALA A 3 -63.44 24.99 -12.94
C ALA A 3 -62.40 25.80 -12.17
N LEU A 4 -61.54 25.12 -11.39
CA LEU A 4 -60.09 25.22 -11.53
C LEU A 4 -59.41 24.05 -10.81
N CYS A 5 -58.89 23.10 -11.60
CA CYS A 5 -57.82 22.20 -11.18
C CYS A 5 -56.55 23.02 -10.99
N ILE A 6 -55.94 22.99 -9.81
CA ILE A 6 -54.55 23.41 -9.62
C ILE A 6 -53.71 22.14 -9.58
N LEU A 7 -53.12 21.82 -10.73
CA LEU A 7 -51.99 20.90 -10.83
C LEU A 7 -50.78 21.57 -10.20
N TYR A 8 -50.32 21.07 -9.05
CA TYR A 8 -48.93 21.27 -8.62
C TYR A 8 -48.06 20.31 -9.42
N VAL A 9 -47.53 20.78 -10.56
CA VAL A 9 -46.36 20.15 -11.18
C VAL A 9 -45.15 20.65 -10.39
N ALA A 10 -44.72 19.86 -9.41
CA ALA A 10 -43.39 19.97 -8.86
C ALA A 10 -42.42 19.57 -9.98
N ALA A 11 -41.86 20.58 -10.67
CA ALA A 11 -40.72 20.39 -11.55
C ALA A 11 -39.52 19.98 -10.69
N GLY A 12 -39.35 18.67 -10.52
CA GLY A 12 -38.14 18.09 -9.99
C GLY A 12 -36.99 18.50 -10.90
N LEU A 13 -36.08 19.31 -10.37
CA LEU A 13 -34.71 19.42 -10.86
C LEU A 13 -34.10 18.01 -10.76
N ALA A 14 -34.27 17.23 -11.82
CA ALA A 14 -33.45 16.05 -12.05
C ALA A 14 -32.01 16.57 -12.15
N ALA A 15 -31.27 16.46 -11.06
CA ALA A 15 -29.83 16.61 -11.08
C ALA A 15 -29.30 15.59 -12.08
N ASN A 16 -29.00 16.05 -13.30
CA ASN A 16 -28.27 15.25 -14.26
C ASN A 16 -27.01 14.75 -13.55
N PRO A 17 -26.81 13.43 -13.37
CA PRO A 17 -25.55 12.94 -12.86
C PRO A 17 -24.49 13.45 -13.84
N CYS A 18 -23.60 14.30 -13.34
CA CYS A 18 -22.54 14.91 -14.13
C CYS A 18 -21.81 13.77 -14.85
N ALA A 19 -22.00 13.66 -16.18
CA ALA A 19 -21.47 12.55 -16.93
C ALA A 19 -19.95 12.54 -16.78
N ALA A 20 -19.37 11.38 -16.50
CA ALA A 20 -17.93 11.23 -16.45
C ALA A 20 -17.31 11.73 -17.76
N ARG A 21 -16.20 12.47 -17.65
CA ARG A 21 -15.49 13.05 -18.80
C ARG A 21 -14.12 12.39 -18.92
N ALA A 22 -13.58 12.38 -20.13
CA ALA A 22 -12.17 12.06 -20.34
C ALA A 22 -11.30 13.12 -19.63
N ALA A 23 -10.64 12.74 -18.55
CA ALA A 23 -9.73 13.57 -17.77
C ALA A 23 -8.30 13.03 -17.85
N GLU A 24 -7.32 13.91 -17.75
CA GLU A 24 -5.89 13.56 -17.77
C GLU A 24 -5.24 14.01 -16.46
N PHE A 25 -4.17 13.34 -16.03
CA PHE A 25 -3.34 13.86 -14.95
C PHE A 25 -2.55 15.06 -15.45
N THR A 26 -2.80 16.24 -14.87
CA THR A 26 -2.12 17.48 -15.27
C THR A 26 -1.26 18.02 -14.15
N TYR A 27 -0.08 18.55 -14.50
CA TYR A 27 0.76 19.31 -13.59
C TYR A 27 0.40 20.80 -13.62
N SER A 28 0.36 21.43 -12.46
CA SER A 28 0.48 22.89 -12.34
C SER A 28 1.25 23.23 -11.05
N GLU A 29 1.99 24.34 -11.09
CA GLU A 29 2.75 24.79 -9.92
C GLU A 29 1.81 25.19 -8.76
N ASN A 30 0.74 25.93 -9.06
CA ASN A 30 -0.26 26.34 -8.06
C ASN A 30 -0.94 25.14 -7.39
N SER A 31 -1.34 24.12 -8.17
CA SER A 31 -1.91 22.89 -7.60
C SER A 31 -0.89 22.13 -6.77
N SER A 32 0.38 22.10 -7.19
CA SER A 32 1.43 21.44 -6.42
C SER A 32 1.70 22.13 -5.09
N GLN A 33 1.72 23.47 -5.06
CA GLN A 33 1.83 24.23 -3.82
C GLN A 33 0.62 24.03 -2.89
N ASP A 34 -0.61 23.97 -3.45
CA ASP A 34 -1.81 23.68 -2.66
C ASP A 34 -1.75 22.27 -2.04
N ILE A 35 -1.42 21.27 -2.85
CA ILE A 35 -1.30 19.88 -2.41
C ILE A 35 -0.16 19.72 -1.39
N ALA A 36 0.99 20.39 -1.60
CA ALA A 36 2.09 20.38 -0.64
C ALA A 36 1.65 20.85 0.75
N ARG A 37 0.87 21.94 0.82
CA ARG A 37 0.33 22.45 2.10
C ARG A 37 -0.67 21.49 2.76
N ARG A 38 -1.46 20.76 1.97
CA ARG A 38 -2.41 19.76 2.49
C ARG A 38 -1.73 18.49 2.97
N LEU A 39 -0.66 18.07 2.29
CA LEU A 39 0.12 16.89 2.64
C LEU A 39 1.04 17.17 3.83
N ASP A 40 1.79 18.27 3.82
CA ASP A 40 2.82 18.61 4.82
C ASP A 40 3.78 17.43 5.13
N ILE A 41 4.27 16.79 4.06
CA ILE A 41 5.13 15.61 4.15
C ILE A 41 6.58 15.95 3.83
N PRO A 42 7.55 15.20 4.41
CA PRO A 42 8.92 15.18 3.90
C PRO A 42 8.95 14.72 2.44
N VAL A 43 9.88 15.26 1.64
CA VAL A 43 10.03 14.89 0.21
C VAL A 43 10.18 13.38 0.00
N PHE A 44 10.82 12.66 0.95
CA PHE A 44 11.02 11.21 0.87
C PHE A 44 9.76 10.38 1.16
N TYR A 45 8.58 11.01 1.35
CA TYR A 45 7.28 10.33 1.32
C TYR A 45 6.65 10.34 -0.08
N ALA A 46 7.13 11.22 -0.96
CA ALA A 46 6.77 11.20 -2.37
C ALA A 46 7.64 10.19 -3.13
N LEU A 47 7.32 9.96 -4.39
CA LEU A 47 7.92 8.89 -5.19
C LEU A 47 8.58 9.48 -6.45
N PRO A 48 9.70 8.93 -6.91
CA PRO A 48 10.21 9.26 -8.24
C PRO A 48 9.21 8.79 -9.31
N LYS A 49 9.12 9.52 -10.42
CA LYS A 49 8.22 9.20 -11.52
C LYS A 49 8.45 7.80 -12.11
N SER A 50 9.67 7.27 -11.99
CA SER A 50 10.01 5.89 -12.38
C SER A 50 9.24 4.82 -11.60
N ALA A 51 8.71 5.12 -10.40
CA ALA A 51 7.87 4.21 -9.62
C ALA A 51 6.44 4.10 -10.15
N TRP A 52 6.01 5.06 -10.98
CA TRP A 52 4.62 5.18 -11.42
C TRP A 52 4.29 4.17 -12.52
N LEU A 53 3.10 3.58 -12.44
CA LEU A 53 2.51 2.76 -13.49
C LEU A 53 2.16 3.64 -14.70
N GLU A 54 2.43 3.20 -15.92
CA GLU A 54 1.88 3.84 -17.11
C GLU A 54 0.36 3.65 -17.15
N LEU A 55 -0.38 4.77 -17.17
CA LEU A 55 -1.83 4.77 -17.24
C LEU A 55 -2.29 5.24 -18.63
N PRO A 56 -3.51 4.89 -19.06
CA PRO A 56 -4.13 5.52 -20.23
C PRO A 56 -4.07 7.04 -20.12
N LYS A 57 -3.82 7.72 -21.24
CA LYS A 57 -3.71 9.18 -21.29
C LYS A 57 -4.95 9.86 -20.70
N THR A 58 -6.12 9.37 -21.11
CA THR A 58 -7.42 9.82 -20.62
C THR A 58 -8.08 8.76 -19.77
N ILE A 59 -8.66 9.18 -18.66
CA ILE A 59 -9.43 8.36 -17.73
C ILE A 59 -10.85 8.92 -17.65
N ASN A 60 -11.85 8.07 -17.77
CA ASN A 60 -13.24 8.50 -17.66
C ASN A 60 -13.63 8.71 -16.19
N THR A 61 -13.63 9.96 -15.72
CA THR A 61 -13.97 10.26 -14.32
C THR A 61 -14.54 11.67 -14.15
N THR A 62 -15.20 11.92 -13.02
CA THR A 62 -15.56 13.26 -12.56
C THR A 62 -14.61 13.78 -11.47
N ASP A 63 -13.67 12.94 -11.03
CA ASP A 63 -12.68 13.29 -10.01
C ASP A 63 -11.55 14.15 -10.61
N ARG A 64 -10.91 14.97 -9.77
CA ARG A 64 -9.81 15.82 -10.22
C ARG A 64 -8.51 15.02 -10.21
N LEU A 65 -7.85 14.96 -11.36
CA LEU A 65 -6.57 14.27 -11.56
C LEU A 65 -5.42 15.28 -11.59
N THR A 66 -4.46 15.16 -10.70
CA THR A 66 -3.35 16.12 -10.59
C THR A 66 -2.02 15.40 -10.44
N GLU A 67 -1.01 15.81 -11.20
CA GLU A 67 0.38 15.45 -10.91
C GLU A 67 0.92 16.45 -9.88
N PHE A 68 1.10 15.98 -8.64
CA PHE A 68 1.81 16.71 -7.61
C PHE A 68 3.32 16.52 -7.80
N ARG A 69 4.08 17.61 -7.82
CA ARG A 69 5.55 17.59 -7.67
C ARG A 69 5.95 18.33 -6.41
N ASP A 70 6.95 17.82 -5.71
CA ASP A 70 7.49 18.52 -4.55
C ASP A 70 7.95 19.94 -4.95
N PRO A 71 7.43 21.02 -4.33
CA PRO A 71 7.76 22.38 -4.77
C PRO A 71 9.24 22.73 -4.63
N LYS A 72 9.95 22.17 -3.64
CA LYS A 72 11.37 22.43 -3.42
C LYS A 72 12.21 21.74 -4.50
N TYR A 73 11.80 20.57 -4.96
CA TYR A 73 12.54 19.76 -5.93
C TYR A 73 11.83 19.62 -7.28
N LYS A 74 11.02 20.61 -7.67
CA LYS A 74 10.17 20.55 -8.87
C LYS A 74 10.94 20.32 -10.18
N ASP A 75 12.16 20.84 -10.24
CA ASP A 75 13.07 20.77 -11.40
C ASP A 75 14.03 19.57 -11.33
N ASN A 76 13.95 18.76 -10.27
CA ASN A 76 14.75 17.55 -10.16
C ASN A 76 14.37 16.52 -11.24
N SER A 77 15.38 15.87 -11.83
CA SER A 77 15.21 14.92 -12.94
C SER A 77 14.41 13.67 -12.59
N ALA A 78 14.36 13.29 -11.30
CA ALA A 78 13.55 12.16 -10.84
C ALA A 78 12.05 12.48 -10.77
N HIS A 79 11.69 13.77 -10.87
CA HIS A 79 10.33 14.28 -10.76
C HIS A 79 9.61 13.72 -9.51
N ILE A 80 10.19 13.95 -8.34
CA ILE A 80 9.65 13.46 -7.07
C ILE A 80 8.25 14.04 -6.84
N GLY A 81 7.27 13.17 -6.66
CA GLY A 81 5.87 13.57 -6.60
C GLY A 81 4.89 12.42 -6.39
N LEU A 82 3.61 12.73 -6.58
CA LEU A 82 2.50 11.78 -6.48
C LEU A 82 1.48 12.06 -7.58
N ARG A 83 0.76 11.02 -8.02
CA ARG A 83 -0.47 11.19 -8.82
C ARG A 83 -1.66 11.29 -7.89
N ILE A 84 -2.25 12.47 -7.77
CA ILE A 84 -3.36 12.72 -6.85
C ILE A 84 -4.69 12.58 -7.58
N VAL A 85 -5.58 11.77 -7.03
CA VAL A 85 -7.00 11.71 -7.39
C VAL A 85 -7.78 12.38 -6.27
N SER A 86 -8.20 13.64 -6.46
CA SER A 86 -9.05 14.34 -5.49
C SER A 86 -10.50 13.92 -5.70
N THR A 87 -11.12 13.32 -4.69
CA THR A 87 -12.46 12.73 -4.82
C THR A 87 -13.28 12.88 -3.55
N LYS A 88 -14.61 12.93 -3.70
CA LYS A 88 -15.55 12.91 -2.58
C LYS A 88 -15.73 11.48 -2.06
N ARG A 89 -15.94 11.30 -0.75
CA ARG A 89 -16.25 9.96 -0.20
C ARG A 89 -17.54 9.37 -0.76
N VAL A 90 -18.58 10.18 -0.84
CA VAL A 90 -19.90 9.74 -1.33
C VAL A 90 -19.78 9.27 -2.78
N GLY A 91 -20.19 8.02 -3.03
CA GLY A 91 -20.16 7.42 -4.37
C GLY A 91 -18.76 7.06 -4.89
N PHE A 92 -17.72 7.14 -4.05
CA PHE A 92 -16.33 6.84 -4.42
C PHE A 92 -16.20 5.50 -5.16
N SER A 93 -16.68 4.41 -4.55
CA SER A 93 -16.57 3.04 -5.10
C SER A 93 -17.13 2.93 -6.51
N LYS A 94 -18.26 3.59 -6.80
CA LYS A 94 -18.87 3.59 -8.14
C LYS A 94 -18.01 4.35 -9.14
N ARG A 95 -17.54 5.55 -8.79
CA ARG A 95 -16.72 6.38 -9.68
C ARG A 95 -15.38 5.74 -10.01
N ILE A 96 -14.67 5.22 -9.00
CA ILE A 96 -13.39 4.53 -9.26
C ILE A 96 -13.58 3.27 -10.08
N THR A 97 -14.70 2.56 -9.95
CA THR A 97 -15.02 1.42 -10.82
C THR A 97 -15.20 1.87 -12.26
N GLN A 98 -15.99 2.93 -12.50
CA GLN A 98 -16.21 3.48 -13.84
C GLN A 98 -14.92 4.00 -14.48
N SER A 99 -14.01 4.55 -13.68
CA SER A 99 -12.73 5.06 -14.17
C SER A 99 -11.72 3.97 -14.56
N GLY A 100 -11.86 2.75 -14.02
CA GLY A 100 -10.87 1.68 -14.16
C GLY A 100 -9.52 1.95 -13.48
N LEU A 101 -9.41 3.04 -12.70
CA LEU A 101 -8.18 3.41 -11.98
C LEU A 101 -7.78 2.37 -10.94
N ILE A 102 -8.76 1.87 -10.18
CA ILE A 102 -8.56 0.80 -9.19
C ILE A 102 -9.14 -0.50 -9.78
N GLN A 103 -8.38 -1.58 -9.66
CA GLN A 103 -8.70 -2.89 -10.23
C GLN A 103 -8.57 -3.99 -9.18
N THR A 104 -9.16 -5.15 -9.47
CA THR A 104 -8.97 -6.32 -8.61
C THR A 104 -7.49 -6.68 -8.47
N GLY A 105 -7.05 -6.86 -7.22
CA GLY A 105 -5.67 -7.18 -6.88
C GLY A 105 -4.81 -5.97 -6.55
N ASP A 106 -5.31 -4.75 -6.78
CA ASP A 106 -4.61 -3.55 -6.29
C ASP A 106 -4.55 -3.56 -4.77
N ILE A 107 -3.36 -3.27 -4.24
CA ILE A 107 -3.11 -3.10 -2.82
C ILE A 107 -3.41 -1.65 -2.43
N LEU A 108 -4.23 -1.51 -1.39
CA LEU A 108 -4.68 -0.24 -0.85
C LEU A 108 -3.88 0.05 0.41
N LEU A 109 -3.02 1.05 0.36
CA LEU A 109 -2.19 1.44 1.49
C LEU A 109 -2.76 2.69 2.15
N SER A 110 -3.10 2.57 3.42
CA SER A 110 -3.42 3.73 4.24
C SER A 110 -2.20 4.65 4.36
N PHE A 111 -2.35 5.91 3.97
CA PHE A 111 -1.29 6.91 4.04
C PHE A 111 -1.63 7.97 5.09
N ARG A 112 -0.69 8.25 5.98
CA ARG A 112 -0.78 9.17 7.12
C ARG A 112 0.27 10.29 6.96
N PRO A 113 -0.02 11.33 6.14
CA PRO A 113 0.88 12.46 5.98
C PRO A 113 1.29 13.13 7.30
N GLU A 114 0.38 13.14 8.28
CA GLU A 114 0.58 13.71 9.61
C GLU A 114 1.66 13.00 10.44
N TRP A 115 2.12 11.82 10.02
CA TRP A 115 3.28 11.13 10.60
C TRP A 115 4.61 11.62 10.02
N GLY A 116 4.57 12.37 8.92
CA GLY A 116 5.74 12.91 8.23
C GLY A 116 6.59 13.77 9.16
N GLY A 117 7.86 13.40 9.32
CA GLY A 117 8.80 14.13 10.17
C GLY A 117 8.61 13.91 11.66
N ALA A 118 7.75 12.97 12.09
CA ALA A 118 7.51 12.69 13.50
C ALA A 118 8.64 11.92 14.20
N GLY A 119 9.51 11.26 13.44
CA GLY A 119 10.59 10.44 13.98
C GLY A 119 11.07 9.37 13.00
N VAL A 120 12.09 8.61 13.38
CA VAL A 120 12.73 7.66 12.45
C VAL A 120 11.76 6.56 12.04
N TYR A 121 11.01 5.98 12.99
CA TYR A 121 10.04 4.92 12.68
C TYR A 121 9.00 5.32 11.62
N PRO A 122 8.20 6.39 11.81
CA PRO A 122 7.22 6.79 10.80
C PRO A 122 7.89 7.19 9.48
N ASN A 123 9.08 7.82 9.54
CA ASN A 123 9.82 8.19 8.35
C ASN A 123 10.23 6.98 7.50
N ILE A 124 10.70 5.91 8.15
CA ILE A 124 11.02 4.63 7.48
C ILE A 124 9.76 3.96 6.94
N GLN A 125 8.62 4.07 7.62
CA GLN A 125 7.33 3.58 7.10
C GLN A 125 6.75 4.47 5.99
N MET A 126 7.36 5.62 5.68
CA MET A 126 6.86 6.57 4.68
C MET A 126 5.38 6.93 4.90
N GLY A 127 4.96 7.03 6.17
CA GLY A 127 3.56 7.30 6.53
C GLY A 127 2.56 6.19 6.22
N VAL A 128 2.99 5.00 5.79
CA VAL A 128 2.10 3.87 5.53
C VAL A 128 1.79 3.14 6.83
N SER A 129 0.50 2.89 7.09
CA SER A 129 0.05 2.29 8.36
C SER A 129 -0.73 0.99 8.22
N HIS A 130 -1.36 0.74 7.06
CA HIS A 130 -2.26 -0.41 6.86
C HIS A 130 -2.31 -0.81 5.39
N ALA A 131 -2.66 -2.07 5.12
CA ALA A 131 -2.82 -2.60 3.77
C ALA A 131 -4.13 -3.40 3.64
N GLY A 132 -4.84 -3.17 2.55
CA GLY A 132 -5.97 -4.00 2.09
C GLY A 132 -5.82 -4.34 0.61
N MET A 133 -6.80 -5.07 0.06
CA MET A 133 -6.85 -5.39 -1.37
C MET A 133 -8.20 -4.97 -1.96
N ALA A 134 -8.17 -4.34 -3.14
CA ALA A 134 -9.35 -4.04 -3.91
C ALA A 134 -9.81 -5.27 -4.71
N TYR A 135 -11.13 -5.43 -4.88
CA TYR A 135 -11.72 -6.44 -5.75
C TYR A 135 -13.04 -5.96 -6.36
N LEU A 136 -13.30 -6.38 -7.60
CA LEU A 136 -14.59 -6.18 -8.25
C LEU A 136 -15.61 -7.16 -7.67
N ALA A 137 -16.59 -6.64 -6.94
CA ALA A 137 -17.67 -7.46 -6.39
C ALA A 137 -18.70 -7.84 -7.48
N PRO A 138 -19.54 -8.87 -7.26
CA PRO A 138 -20.54 -9.34 -8.24
C PRO A 138 -21.53 -8.27 -8.72
N ASN A 139 -21.76 -7.22 -7.92
CA ASN A 139 -22.60 -6.09 -8.29
C ASN A 139 -21.90 -5.08 -9.23
N GLY A 140 -20.72 -5.42 -9.75
CA GLY A 140 -19.96 -4.60 -10.68
C GLY A 140 -19.34 -3.35 -10.04
N ILE A 141 -19.15 -3.33 -8.72
CA ILE A 141 -18.53 -2.22 -7.99
C ILE A 141 -17.30 -2.73 -7.24
N ILE A 142 -16.20 -1.98 -7.34
CA ILE A 142 -14.98 -2.22 -6.58
C ILE A 142 -15.26 -2.04 -5.09
N ARG A 143 -14.83 -3.04 -4.32
CA ARG A 143 -14.83 -3.10 -2.87
C ARG A 143 -13.41 -3.34 -2.36
N HIS A 144 -13.22 -3.20 -1.05
CA HIS A 144 -11.98 -3.60 -0.38
C HIS A 144 -12.22 -4.78 0.56
N ILE A 145 -11.15 -5.52 0.81
CA ILE A 145 -11.05 -6.54 1.86
C ILE A 145 -9.71 -6.36 2.58
N ASP A 146 -9.71 -6.47 3.90
CA ASP A 146 -8.52 -6.32 4.75
C ASP A 146 -8.61 -7.15 6.03
N ASN A 147 -7.55 -7.13 6.85
CA ASN A 147 -7.53 -7.74 8.17
C ASN A 147 -7.01 -6.70 9.17
N PRO A 148 -7.72 -6.34 10.26
CA PRO A 148 -8.97 -6.92 10.76
C PRO A 148 -10.15 -6.91 9.79
N MET A 149 -10.98 -7.96 9.79
CA MET A 149 -12.24 -8.00 9.02
C MET A 149 -13.44 -7.56 9.89
N ASP A 150 -13.24 -6.57 10.76
CA ASP A 150 -14.30 -6.04 11.63
C ASP A 150 -15.08 -4.88 10.99
N ASP A 151 -16.12 -4.41 11.68
CA ASP A 151 -16.96 -3.30 11.21
C ASP A 151 -16.17 -1.98 11.10
N GLU A 152 -15.11 -1.81 11.90
CA GLU A 152 -14.26 -0.62 11.90
C GLU A 152 -13.39 -0.55 10.63
N THR A 153 -12.74 -1.66 10.28
CA THR A 153 -11.74 -1.72 9.22
C THR A 153 -12.38 -2.07 7.88
N LEU A 154 -13.19 -3.14 7.84
CA LEU A 154 -13.86 -3.60 6.63
C LEU A 154 -15.21 -2.92 6.44
N GLY A 155 -16.03 -2.89 7.49
CA GLY A 155 -17.44 -2.49 7.39
C GLY A 155 -18.16 -3.29 6.31
N ARG A 156 -18.82 -2.59 5.36
CA ARG A 156 -19.48 -3.23 4.20
C ARG A 156 -18.54 -3.50 3.01
N GLY A 157 -17.25 -3.13 3.13
CA GLY A 157 -16.25 -3.22 2.08
C GLY A 157 -16.38 -2.18 0.98
N ASP A 158 -17.23 -1.16 1.14
CA ASP A 158 -17.41 -0.06 0.17
C ASP A 158 -16.70 1.22 0.61
N PHE A 159 -15.57 1.07 1.32
CA PHE A 159 -14.75 2.17 1.86
C PHE A 159 -15.49 3.07 2.87
N THR A 160 -16.57 2.58 3.49
CA THR A 160 -17.32 3.32 4.54
C THR A 160 -17.05 2.84 5.96
N GLY A 161 -16.18 1.83 6.16
CA GLY A 161 -15.70 1.47 7.50
C GLY A 161 -15.00 2.67 8.15
N GLU A 162 -15.05 2.77 9.48
CA GLU A 162 -14.54 3.94 10.22
C GLU A 162 -13.07 4.26 9.90
N HIS A 163 -12.24 3.23 9.76
CA HIS A 163 -10.84 3.38 9.35
C HIS A 163 -10.69 4.10 8.01
N TYR A 164 -11.52 3.75 7.01
CA TYR A 164 -11.50 4.41 5.70
C TYR A 164 -12.25 5.75 5.70
N ARG A 165 -13.27 5.91 6.55
CA ARG A 165 -14.05 7.15 6.68
C ARG A 165 -13.24 8.29 7.28
N THR A 166 -12.29 7.97 8.14
CA THR A 166 -11.36 8.94 8.75
C THR A 166 -10.06 9.09 7.93
N LEU A 167 -9.73 8.11 7.08
CA LEU A 167 -8.55 8.13 6.20
C LEU A 167 -8.60 9.26 5.18
N LYS A 168 -7.71 10.25 5.25
CA LYS A 168 -7.65 11.33 4.25
C LYS A 168 -6.96 10.92 2.95
N PHE A 169 -5.98 10.01 3.04
CA PHE A 169 -5.16 9.63 1.88
C PHE A 169 -4.93 8.12 1.79
N MET A 170 -4.92 7.60 0.57
CA MET A 170 -4.69 6.17 0.31
C MET A 170 -3.83 6.01 -0.94
N HIS A 171 -2.68 5.33 -0.82
CA HIS A 171 -1.95 4.91 -2.02
C HIS A 171 -2.58 3.66 -2.62
N VAL A 172 -2.57 3.59 -3.94
CA VAL A 172 -2.99 2.43 -4.72
C VAL A 172 -1.75 1.85 -5.41
N ILE A 173 -1.43 0.60 -5.11
CA ILE A 173 -0.26 -0.11 -5.64
C ILE A 173 -0.75 -1.32 -6.45
N ARG A 174 -0.27 -1.48 -7.67
CA ARG A 174 -0.70 -2.56 -8.57
C ARG A 174 0.36 -3.64 -8.71
N PRO A 175 0.02 -4.92 -8.49
CA PRO A 175 0.89 -6.03 -8.86
C PRO A 175 1.08 -6.12 -10.38
N ARG A 176 2.32 -6.31 -10.80
CA ARG A 176 2.68 -6.41 -12.22
C ARG A 176 2.22 -7.73 -12.82
N GLY A 177 1.72 -7.66 -14.05
CA GLY A 177 1.49 -8.85 -14.88
C GLY A 177 0.37 -9.76 -14.40
N LEU A 178 -0.60 -9.27 -13.62
CA LEU A 178 -1.81 -10.04 -13.36
C LEU A 178 -2.56 -10.29 -14.67
N THR A 179 -2.91 -11.55 -14.93
CA THR A 179 -3.78 -11.96 -16.04
C THR A 179 -5.25 -11.78 -15.68
N ASP A 180 -6.15 -11.81 -16.66
CA ASP A 180 -7.60 -11.75 -16.39
C ASP A 180 -8.08 -12.93 -15.55
N ALA A 181 -7.53 -14.13 -15.79
CA ALA A 181 -7.83 -15.32 -14.99
C ALA A 181 -7.38 -15.11 -13.52
N GLN A 182 -6.19 -14.56 -13.30
CA GLN A 182 -5.71 -14.25 -11.95
C GLN A 182 -6.56 -13.17 -11.27
N ARG A 183 -6.96 -12.11 -11.97
CA ARG A 183 -7.89 -11.10 -11.45
C ARG A 183 -9.23 -11.73 -11.07
N LYS A 184 -9.78 -12.61 -11.91
CA LYS A 184 -11.02 -13.34 -11.63
C LYS A 184 -10.90 -14.21 -10.38
N ASN A 185 -9.82 -14.96 -10.24
CA ASN A 185 -9.56 -15.78 -9.06
C ASN A 185 -9.47 -14.93 -7.79
N LEU A 186 -8.72 -13.81 -7.83
CA LEU A 186 -8.60 -12.90 -6.69
C LEU A 186 -9.94 -12.30 -6.27
N ALA A 187 -10.78 -11.90 -7.23
CA ALA A 187 -12.14 -11.43 -6.94
C ALA A 187 -12.98 -12.53 -6.28
N ALA A 188 -12.89 -13.76 -6.78
CA ALA A 188 -13.61 -14.88 -6.21
C ALA A 188 -13.15 -15.24 -4.79
N TRP A 189 -11.83 -15.24 -4.51
CA TRP A 189 -11.29 -15.43 -3.16
C TRP A 189 -11.76 -14.33 -2.20
N ALA A 190 -11.66 -13.07 -2.61
CA ALA A 190 -12.13 -11.93 -1.81
C ALA A 190 -13.63 -12.02 -1.52
N GLN A 191 -14.43 -12.46 -2.51
CA GLN A 191 -15.87 -12.67 -2.33
C GLN A 191 -16.19 -13.80 -1.35
N GLN A 192 -15.46 -14.92 -1.39
CA GLN A 192 -15.63 -16.01 -0.43
C GLN A 192 -15.37 -15.52 1.01
N LEU A 193 -14.25 -14.81 1.22
CA LEU A 193 -13.94 -14.19 2.51
C LEU A 193 -15.03 -13.21 2.95
N ALA A 194 -15.41 -12.26 2.09
CA ALA A 194 -16.40 -11.22 2.38
C ALA A 194 -17.77 -11.83 2.76
N SER A 195 -18.17 -12.92 2.10
CA SER A 195 -19.44 -13.60 2.40
C SER A 195 -19.46 -14.35 3.75
N ARG A 196 -18.29 -14.61 4.32
CA ARG A 196 -18.09 -15.45 5.52
C ARG A 196 -17.36 -14.73 6.66
N VAL A 197 -17.29 -13.40 6.62
CA VAL A 197 -16.54 -12.59 7.58
C VAL A 197 -16.87 -12.95 9.03
N LYS A 198 -18.16 -13.11 9.36
CA LYS A 198 -18.61 -13.43 10.74
C LYS A 198 -18.19 -14.83 11.22
N GLN A 199 -17.95 -15.76 10.30
CA GLN A 199 -17.48 -17.11 10.59
C GLN A 199 -15.95 -17.14 10.69
N ILE A 200 -15.27 -16.34 9.86
CA ILE A 200 -13.81 -16.35 9.72
C ILE A 200 -13.13 -15.46 10.77
N TYR A 201 -13.60 -14.24 11.00
CA TYR A 201 -12.96 -13.29 11.91
C TYR A 201 -13.68 -13.19 13.27
N PRO A 202 -12.96 -13.22 14.41
CA PRO A 202 -11.53 -13.50 14.57
C PRO A 202 -11.21 -15.02 14.72
N LYS A 203 -12.19 -15.91 14.49
CA LYS A 203 -12.14 -17.32 14.90
C LYS A 203 -11.18 -18.21 14.10
N GLN A 204 -10.97 -17.93 12.83
CA GLN A 204 -10.14 -18.71 11.90
C GLN A 204 -9.01 -17.87 11.33
N VAL A 205 -9.24 -16.57 11.15
CA VAL A 205 -8.20 -15.59 10.84
C VAL A 205 -8.34 -14.46 11.85
N ALA A 206 -7.25 -14.12 12.51
CA ALA A 206 -7.21 -13.05 13.52
C ALA A 206 -6.18 -12.00 13.13
N PHE A 207 -6.24 -10.83 13.77
CA PHE A 207 -5.25 -9.79 13.58
C PHE A 207 -4.04 -10.02 14.51
N ASN A 208 -2.86 -10.16 13.91
CA ASN A 208 -1.61 -10.20 14.66
C ASN A 208 -1.13 -8.76 14.94
N LYS A 209 -0.94 -8.40 16.22
CA LYS A 209 -0.39 -7.09 16.61
C LYS A 209 1.13 -7.07 16.72
N ASP A 210 1.77 -8.24 16.79
CA ASP A 210 3.23 -8.34 16.89
C ASP A 210 3.88 -8.44 15.51
N TYR A 211 4.23 -7.28 14.96
CA TYR A 211 4.89 -7.15 13.66
C TYR A 211 6.28 -7.80 13.57
N ASN A 212 6.84 -8.31 14.68
CA ASN A 212 8.08 -9.10 14.69
C ASN A 212 7.85 -10.61 14.56
N ALA A 213 6.60 -11.06 14.46
CA ALA A 213 6.23 -12.47 14.35
C ALA A 213 5.46 -12.79 13.04
N PRO A 214 6.03 -12.55 11.84
CA PRO A 214 5.38 -12.91 10.58
C PRO A 214 5.15 -14.43 10.49
N LYS A 215 4.07 -14.82 9.81
CA LYS A 215 3.80 -16.23 9.50
C LYS A 215 4.73 -16.74 8.41
N TYR A 216 5.14 -15.89 7.48
CA TYR A 216 6.17 -16.26 6.51
C TYR A 216 7.54 -16.42 7.19
N ARG A 217 8.25 -17.48 6.81
CA ARG A 217 9.64 -17.72 7.20
C ARG A 217 10.45 -18.18 5.98
N PRO A 218 11.63 -17.59 5.71
CA PRO A 218 12.48 -18.04 4.62
C PRO A 218 12.77 -19.54 4.69
N GLY A 219 12.65 -20.25 3.56
CA GLY A 219 12.90 -21.69 3.47
C GLY A 219 11.84 -22.58 4.13
N ARG A 220 10.75 -22.01 4.66
CA ARG A 220 9.60 -22.77 5.17
C ARG A 220 8.48 -22.84 4.13
N SER A 221 7.62 -23.83 4.31
CA SER A 221 6.44 -24.07 3.49
C SER A 221 5.41 -22.94 3.62
N LEU A 222 4.59 -22.74 2.57
CA LEU A 222 3.47 -21.77 2.57
C LEU A 222 2.18 -22.36 3.14
N ASP A 223 2.29 -23.20 4.17
CA ASP A 223 1.13 -23.86 4.79
C ASP A 223 0.12 -22.84 5.32
N PHE A 224 0.60 -21.70 5.81
CA PHE A 224 -0.28 -20.61 6.27
C PHE A 224 -1.18 -20.06 5.14
N VAL A 225 -0.71 -20.00 3.89
CA VAL A 225 -1.54 -19.56 2.74
C VAL A 225 -2.59 -20.60 2.41
N LYS A 226 -2.24 -21.89 2.54
CA LYS A 226 -3.20 -22.98 2.40
C LYS A 226 -4.27 -22.90 3.49
N SER A 227 -3.88 -22.75 4.75
CA SER A 227 -4.83 -22.58 5.88
C SER A 227 -5.71 -21.36 5.68
N PHE A 228 -5.17 -20.27 5.17
CA PHE A 228 -5.94 -19.08 4.79
C PHE A 228 -6.97 -19.39 3.70
N GLY A 229 -6.59 -20.13 2.65
CA GLY A 229 -7.50 -20.60 1.61
C GLY A 229 -8.57 -21.56 2.15
N GLN A 230 -8.21 -22.47 3.06
CA GLN A 230 -9.16 -23.36 3.73
C GLN A 230 -10.19 -22.58 4.56
N ALA A 231 -9.76 -21.54 5.30
CA ALA A 231 -10.67 -20.67 6.04
C ALA A 231 -11.65 -19.95 5.10
N ALA A 232 -11.15 -19.39 3.99
CA ALA A 232 -12.00 -18.76 2.98
C ALA A 232 -13.02 -19.73 2.35
N LEU A 233 -12.66 -21.01 2.17
CA LEU A 233 -13.56 -22.05 1.66
C LEU A 233 -14.48 -22.65 2.75
N GLY A 234 -14.29 -22.29 4.02
CA GLY A 234 -14.98 -22.91 5.16
C GLY A 234 -14.61 -24.39 5.37
N GLN A 235 -13.37 -24.75 5.04
CA GLN A 235 -12.82 -26.08 5.21
C GLN A 235 -12.04 -26.23 6.54
N THR A 236 -12.04 -25.20 7.38
CA THR A 236 -11.48 -25.23 8.74
C THR A 236 -12.55 -25.61 9.76
N THR A 237 -12.11 -26.27 10.83
CA THR A 237 -12.95 -26.69 11.96
C THR A 237 -12.87 -25.68 13.11
N ALA A 238 -13.85 -25.70 14.01
CA ALA A 238 -13.84 -24.82 15.20
C ALA A 238 -12.71 -25.12 16.20
N SER A 239 -12.07 -26.29 16.10
CA SER A 239 -10.91 -26.69 16.90
C SER A 239 -9.57 -26.19 16.37
N ASP A 240 -9.53 -25.64 15.16
CA ASP A 240 -8.30 -25.12 14.58
C ASP A 240 -7.89 -23.82 15.28
N LYS A 241 -6.59 -23.66 15.54
CA LYS A 241 -6.08 -22.38 16.05
C LYS A 241 -6.24 -21.29 14.97
N PRO A 242 -6.69 -20.08 15.33
CA PRO A 242 -6.78 -18.98 14.37
C PRO A 242 -5.42 -18.72 13.71
N LEU A 243 -5.47 -18.44 12.41
CA LEU A 243 -4.32 -17.94 11.68
C LEU A 243 -4.19 -16.43 11.90
N ASP A 244 -3.32 -16.03 12.81
CA ASP A 244 -3.07 -14.60 13.05
C ASP A 244 -2.25 -13.99 11.91
N MET A 245 -2.67 -12.88 11.34
CA MET A 245 -1.94 -12.25 10.23
C MET A 245 -1.93 -10.75 10.38
N PHE A 246 -0.87 -10.10 9.91
CA PHE A 246 -0.92 -8.65 9.66
C PHE A 246 -1.88 -8.34 8.51
N CYS A 247 -2.31 -7.08 8.42
CA CYS A 247 -3.12 -6.59 7.29
C CYS A 247 -2.43 -6.82 5.93
N SER A 248 -1.13 -6.60 5.89
CA SER A 248 -0.28 -6.78 4.71
C SER A 248 0.06 -8.24 4.42
N GLU A 249 0.20 -9.10 5.43
CA GLU A 249 0.29 -10.55 5.23
C GLU A 249 -1.00 -11.11 4.65
N PHE A 250 -2.15 -10.63 5.11
CA PHE A 250 -3.46 -11.01 4.59
C PHE A 250 -3.57 -10.65 3.10
N ALA A 251 -3.25 -9.41 2.74
CA ALA A 251 -3.21 -8.97 1.35
C ALA A 251 -2.20 -9.80 0.51
N TRP A 252 -1.04 -10.14 1.09
CA TRP A 252 -0.04 -10.97 0.42
C TRP A 252 -0.56 -12.39 0.16
N SER A 253 -1.20 -13.01 1.15
CA SER A 253 -1.77 -14.36 1.03
C SER A 253 -2.88 -14.43 -0.01
N LEU A 254 -3.72 -13.39 -0.10
CA LEU A 254 -4.68 -13.25 -1.19
C LEU A 254 -3.98 -13.25 -2.55
N LEU A 255 -2.96 -12.40 -2.73
CA LEU A 255 -2.18 -12.39 -3.98
C LEU A 255 -1.47 -13.73 -4.26
N ALA A 256 -1.08 -14.47 -3.22
CA ALA A 256 -0.46 -15.78 -3.38
C ALA A 256 -1.42 -16.86 -3.91
N LEU A 257 -2.73 -16.64 -3.75
CA LEU A 257 -3.81 -17.48 -4.26
C LEU A 257 -4.24 -17.14 -5.70
N ARG A 258 -3.64 -16.14 -6.36
CA ARG A 258 -4.06 -15.68 -7.70
C ARG A 258 -4.13 -16.77 -8.79
N ASN A 259 -3.31 -17.82 -8.69
CA ASN A 259 -3.35 -18.94 -9.65
C ASN A 259 -4.28 -20.09 -9.22
N CYS A 260 -4.89 -19.99 -8.04
CA CYS A 260 -5.81 -20.99 -7.50
C CYS A 260 -7.24 -20.57 -7.79
N ASP A 261 -8.02 -21.44 -8.43
CA ASP A 261 -9.46 -21.24 -8.61
C ASP A 261 -10.20 -21.65 -7.32
N PRO A 262 -10.85 -20.74 -6.60
CA PRO A 262 -11.61 -21.08 -5.39
C PRO A 262 -12.85 -21.93 -5.67
N VAL A 263 -13.36 -21.98 -6.92
CA VAL A 263 -14.50 -22.83 -7.27
C VAL A 263 -14.12 -24.32 -7.17
N ASN A 264 -12.88 -24.65 -7.51
CA ASN A 264 -12.32 -26.01 -7.41
C ASN A 264 -11.50 -26.19 -6.11
N GLY A 265 -12.18 -26.06 -4.97
CA GLY A 265 -11.56 -26.09 -3.63
C GLY A 265 -11.00 -27.44 -3.16
N SER A 266 -11.09 -28.51 -3.96
CA SER A 266 -10.64 -29.87 -3.60
C SER A 266 -9.13 -29.94 -3.36
N ALA A 267 -8.34 -29.13 -4.07
CA ALA A 267 -6.90 -29.04 -3.87
C ALA A 267 -6.51 -28.64 -2.43
N PHE A 268 -7.40 -27.94 -1.71
CA PHE A 268 -7.17 -27.47 -0.34
C PHE A 268 -7.56 -28.49 0.73
N GLN A 269 -8.22 -29.60 0.38
CA GLN A 269 -8.68 -30.61 1.35
C GLN A 269 -7.57 -31.61 1.75
N GLY A 270 -6.58 -31.85 0.88
CA GLY A 270 -5.49 -32.80 1.14
C GLY A 270 -4.42 -32.26 2.08
N GLY A 271 -3.45 -33.10 2.48
CA GLY A 271 -2.34 -32.70 3.36
C GLY A 271 -1.27 -31.83 2.68
N ARG A 272 -1.15 -31.87 1.35
CA ARG A 272 -0.13 -31.13 0.58
C ARG A 272 -0.51 -29.67 0.34
N ILE A 273 0.46 -28.81 0.04
CA ILE A 273 0.22 -27.44 -0.42
C ILE A 273 -0.20 -27.49 -1.90
N PRO A 274 -1.34 -26.88 -2.28
CA PRO A 274 -1.72 -26.73 -3.68
C PRO A 274 -0.61 -26.10 -4.52
N SER A 275 -0.27 -26.71 -5.66
CA SER A 275 0.81 -26.24 -6.54
C SER A 275 0.56 -24.85 -7.14
N CYS A 276 -0.70 -24.43 -7.19
CA CYS A 276 -1.14 -23.10 -7.62
C CYS A 276 -0.75 -21.98 -6.64
N ILE A 277 -0.48 -22.29 -5.36
CA ILE A 277 -0.03 -21.29 -4.38
C ILE A 277 1.39 -20.86 -4.76
N LYS A 278 1.55 -19.57 -5.09
CA LYS A 278 2.84 -19.00 -5.50
C LYS A 278 3.05 -17.63 -4.88
N PRO A 279 4.25 -17.32 -4.33
CA PRO A 279 4.58 -15.98 -3.88
C PRO A 279 4.22 -14.90 -4.90
N ALA A 280 3.59 -13.82 -4.45
CA ALA A 280 3.32 -12.65 -5.28
C ALA A 280 4.51 -11.67 -5.31
N MET A 281 5.22 -11.60 -4.18
CA MET A 281 6.40 -10.78 -3.98
C MET A 281 7.33 -11.52 -3.01
N THR A 282 8.64 -11.35 -3.14
CA THR A 282 9.58 -11.80 -2.09
C THR A 282 9.44 -10.87 -0.88
N PRO A 283 9.32 -11.39 0.36
CA PRO A 283 9.28 -10.54 1.53
C PRO A 283 10.57 -9.74 1.65
N MET A 284 10.44 -8.51 2.13
CA MET A 284 11.57 -7.61 2.22
C MET A 284 12.37 -7.90 3.48
N ARG A 285 13.68 -7.99 3.28
CA ARG A 285 14.66 -7.98 4.38
C ARG A 285 14.70 -6.59 4.98
N ALA A 286 15.22 -6.44 6.20
CA ALA A 286 15.39 -5.13 6.83
C ALA A 286 16.15 -4.11 5.94
N THR A 287 17.26 -4.52 5.34
CA THR A 287 18.05 -3.68 4.42
C THR A 287 18.30 -4.41 3.09
N GLY A 288 18.40 -3.67 2.00
CA GLY A 288 18.53 -4.18 0.64
C GLY A 288 19.95 -4.22 0.11
N SER A 289 20.08 -4.57 -1.16
CA SER A 289 21.34 -4.61 -1.92
C SER A 289 21.31 -3.76 -3.18
N PHE A 290 20.19 -3.07 -3.44
CA PHE A 290 20.00 -2.30 -4.66
C PHE A 290 21.04 -1.19 -4.81
N ILE A 291 21.13 -0.28 -3.85
CA ILE A 291 21.99 0.91 -3.97
C ILE A 291 23.47 0.53 -4.02
N THR A 292 23.88 -0.50 -3.29
CA THR A 292 25.29 -0.92 -3.21
C THR A 292 25.79 -1.65 -4.45
N SER A 293 24.93 -2.26 -5.26
CA SER A 293 25.37 -3.08 -6.41
C SER A 293 24.68 -2.78 -7.75
N ARG A 294 23.54 -2.08 -7.76
CA ARG A 294 22.84 -1.57 -8.96
C ARG A 294 22.47 -2.62 -10.03
N SER A 295 22.55 -3.92 -9.71
CA SER A 295 22.18 -4.99 -10.62
C SER A 295 20.66 -5.16 -10.72
N ARG A 296 20.16 -5.59 -11.89
CA ARG A 296 18.75 -5.87 -12.15
C ARG A 296 18.13 -7.01 -11.31
N PHE A 297 18.93 -7.71 -10.51
CA PHE A 297 18.50 -8.80 -9.61
C PHE A 297 18.52 -8.41 -8.14
N THR A 298 18.86 -7.16 -7.85
CA THR A 298 19.00 -6.70 -6.47
C THR A 298 17.66 -6.35 -5.87
N LYS A 299 17.63 -6.27 -4.54
CA LYS A 299 16.39 -6.13 -3.77
C LYS A 299 16.46 -4.87 -2.93
N ALA A 300 15.33 -4.19 -2.78
CA ALA A 300 15.14 -3.19 -1.75
C ALA A 300 14.96 -3.86 -0.38
N GLY A 301 15.35 -3.16 0.67
CA GLY A 301 15.04 -3.50 2.06
C GLY A 301 13.86 -2.69 2.58
N LEU A 302 13.21 -3.22 3.62
CA LEU A 302 12.08 -2.58 4.29
C LEU A 302 12.45 -1.21 4.89
N SER A 303 13.71 -1.04 5.30
CA SER A 303 14.23 0.21 5.81
C SER A 303 14.91 1.06 4.74
N ASP A 304 14.82 0.72 3.45
CA ASP A 304 15.50 1.48 2.38
C ASP A 304 14.57 2.52 1.72
N GLY A 305 13.29 2.61 2.07
CA GLY A 305 12.31 3.46 1.39
C GLY A 305 12.76 4.91 1.20
N PRO A 306 13.00 5.67 2.29
CA PRO A 306 13.52 7.03 2.19
C PRO A 306 14.85 7.13 1.45
N LEU A 307 15.75 6.17 1.71
CA LEU A 307 17.06 6.11 1.04
C LEU A 307 16.94 5.98 -0.48
N LEU A 308 16.02 5.13 -0.97
CA LEU A 308 15.78 4.92 -2.40
C LEU A 308 15.18 6.15 -3.08
N VAL A 309 14.32 6.91 -2.38
CA VAL A 309 13.80 8.17 -2.91
C VAL A 309 14.91 9.20 -3.00
N ILE A 310 15.69 9.37 -1.93
CA ILE A 310 16.80 10.34 -1.87
C ILE A 310 17.88 10.02 -2.91
N ASP A 311 18.23 8.74 -3.07
CA ASP A 311 19.16 8.25 -4.08
C ASP A 311 18.68 8.56 -5.51
N ALA A 312 17.39 8.35 -5.79
CA ALA A 312 16.81 8.63 -7.09
C ALA A 312 16.92 10.12 -7.49
N MET A 313 16.94 11.03 -6.51
CA MET A 313 17.06 12.46 -6.74
C MET A 313 18.44 12.89 -7.25
N GLN A 314 19.48 12.08 -7.08
CA GLN A 314 20.84 12.41 -7.52
C GLN A 314 21.33 13.79 -7.04
N LEU A 315 20.99 14.16 -5.80
CA LEU A 315 21.34 15.46 -5.24
C LEU A 315 22.86 15.60 -5.03
N PRO A 316 23.39 16.84 -5.04
CA PRO A 316 24.74 17.12 -4.59
C PRO A 316 25.00 16.55 -3.18
N ILE A 317 26.23 16.09 -2.92
CA ILE A 317 26.60 15.36 -1.69
C ILE A 317 26.11 16.08 -0.42
N ALA A 318 26.36 17.38 -0.30
CA ALA A 318 26.00 18.15 0.89
C ALA A 318 24.48 18.21 1.10
N GLU A 319 23.70 18.41 0.03
CA GLU A 319 22.24 18.47 0.10
C GLU A 319 21.64 17.10 0.39
N ARG A 320 22.19 16.06 -0.25
CA ARG A 320 21.81 14.67 0.01
C ARG A 320 22.06 14.30 1.47
N ASP A 321 23.24 14.59 1.99
CA ASP A 321 23.62 14.21 3.36
C ASP A 321 22.76 14.96 4.39
N ALA A 322 22.45 16.24 4.15
CA ALA A 322 21.50 17.00 4.97
C ALA A 322 20.10 16.37 4.93
N LEU A 323 19.63 15.96 3.76
CA LEU A 323 18.32 15.31 3.60
C LEU A 323 18.28 13.93 4.28
N LEU A 324 19.35 13.13 4.20
CA LEU A 324 19.47 11.87 4.93
C LEU A 324 19.38 12.09 6.44
N ASP A 325 20.01 13.15 6.97
CA ASP A 325 19.93 13.46 8.40
C ASP A 325 18.49 13.74 8.85
N THR A 326 17.66 14.39 8.03
CA THR A 326 16.24 14.64 8.35
C THR A 326 15.39 13.37 8.49
N VAL A 327 15.80 12.25 7.87
CA VAL A 327 15.11 10.97 8.03
C VAL A 327 15.17 10.50 9.49
N PHE A 328 16.26 10.86 10.19
CA PHE A 328 16.55 10.43 11.55
C PHE A 328 16.29 11.50 12.61
N THR A 329 15.62 12.61 12.24
CA THR A 329 15.20 13.64 13.18
C THR A 329 13.92 13.22 13.89
N GLU A 330 13.92 13.35 15.23
CA GLU A 330 12.75 13.12 16.08
C GLU A 330 11.99 14.43 16.33
N ASP A 331 10.66 14.37 16.26
CA ASP A 331 9.78 15.49 16.61
C ASP A 331 8.66 14.97 17.51
N THR A 332 8.80 15.22 18.82
CA THR A 332 7.86 14.74 19.83
C THR A 332 6.45 15.30 19.66
N SER A 333 6.31 16.51 19.10
CA SER A 333 5.01 17.15 18.88
C SER A 333 4.24 16.46 17.75
N ARG A 334 4.95 16.10 16.67
CA ARG A 334 4.37 15.31 15.56
C ARG A 334 4.17 13.85 15.96
N ALA A 335 5.08 13.26 16.74
CA ALA A 335 4.95 11.89 17.25
C ALA A 335 3.69 11.69 18.10
N ALA A 336 3.21 12.72 18.80
CA ALA A 336 1.96 12.67 19.55
C ALA A 336 0.73 12.36 18.68
N LYS A 337 0.78 12.64 17.37
CA LYS A 337 -0.29 12.34 16.39
C LYS A 337 -0.34 10.87 15.96
N MET A 338 0.70 10.09 16.25
CA MET A 338 0.69 8.64 16.02
C MET A 338 -0.16 7.94 17.08
N SER A 339 -0.76 6.80 16.73
CA SER A 339 -1.47 6.00 17.74
C SER A 339 -0.49 5.42 18.78
N GLU A 340 -1.00 5.10 19.97
CA GLU A 340 -0.19 4.58 21.07
C GLU A 340 0.65 3.36 20.68
N GLY A 341 0.05 2.40 19.96
CA GLY A 341 0.77 1.23 19.47
C GLY A 341 1.95 1.57 18.57
N HIS A 342 1.81 2.55 17.66
CA HIS A 342 2.93 2.96 16.80
C HIS A 342 4.00 3.74 17.56
N ARG A 343 3.62 4.52 18.58
CA ARG A 343 4.59 5.18 19.47
C ARG A 343 5.40 4.17 20.27
N GLN A 344 4.76 3.10 20.75
CA GLN A 344 5.46 2.02 21.46
C GLN A 344 6.45 1.30 20.53
N VAL A 345 6.04 0.94 19.31
CA VAL A 345 6.94 0.32 18.33
C VAL A 345 8.11 1.24 17.99
N ALA A 346 7.88 2.55 17.84
CA ALA A 346 8.95 3.52 17.61
C ALA A 346 9.97 3.54 18.75
N LYS A 347 9.50 3.51 20.01
CA LYS A 347 10.34 3.42 21.21
C LYS A 347 11.16 2.12 21.25
N ASP A 348 10.53 0.98 20.96
CA ASP A 348 11.21 -0.33 20.96
C ASP A 348 12.28 -0.44 19.86
N MET A 349 12.08 0.29 18.75
CA MET A 349 13.01 0.33 17.62
C MET A 349 14.13 1.36 17.79
N GLN A 350 14.04 2.26 18.77
CA GLN A 350 14.99 3.37 18.97
C GLN A 350 16.47 2.94 18.97
N PRO A 351 16.87 1.84 19.64
CA PRO A 351 18.28 1.41 19.66
C PRO A 351 18.83 1.03 18.29
N LYS A 352 17.95 0.80 17.30
CA LYS A 352 18.30 0.43 15.94
C LYS A 352 18.45 1.65 15.02
N PHE A 353 18.06 2.87 15.41
CA PHE A 353 18.05 4.00 14.48
C PHE A 353 19.44 4.56 14.17
N GLU A 354 20.34 4.67 15.16
CA GLU A 354 21.70 5.18 14.90
C GLU A 354 22.53 4.23 14.00
N PRO A 355 22.51 2.90 14.20
CA PRO A 355 23.10 1.97 13.25
C PRO A 355 22.50 2.11 11.84
N LEU A 356 21.18 2.35 11.72
CA LEU A 356 20.53 2.51 10.42
C LEU A 356 20.97 3.81 9.72
N LYS A 357 21.12 4.90 10.47
CA LYS A 357 21.66 6.17 9.98
C LYS A 357 23.08 6.00 9.43
N THR A 358 23.92 5.28 10.17
CA THR A 358 25.28 4.94 9.72
C THR A 358 25.25 4.10 8.45
N TYR A 359 24.32 3.14 8.33
CA TYR A 359 24.11 2.39 7.10
C TYR A 359 23.75 3.29 5.91
N TYR A 360 22.79 4.22 6.08
CA TYR A 360 22.39 5.15 5.02
C TYR A 360 23.58 5.96 4.49
N LYS A 361 24.33 6.60 5.39
CA LYS A 361 25.52 7.39 5.02
C LYS A 361 26.59 6.54 4.34
N ALA A 362 26.84 5.32 4.84
CA ALA A 362 27.84 4.42 4.30
C ALA A 362 27.48 3.89 2.89
N VAL A 363 26.19 3.63 2.64
CA VAL A 363 25.69 3.19 1.34
C VAL A 363 25.84 4.29 0.28
N GLU A 364 25.44 5.52 0.61
CA GLU A 364 25.52 6.67 -0.31
C GLU A 364 26.96 7.12 -0.57
N LYS A 365 27.83 7.07 0.45
CA LYS A 365 29.26 7.40 0.30
C LYS A 365 29.98 6.44 -0.67
N GLY A 366 29.55 5.19 -0.74
CA GLY A 366 30.16 4.19 -1.63
C GLY A 366 31.62 3.85 -1.27
N GLY A 367 32.40 3.40 -2.26
CA GLY A 367 33.82 3.06 -2.08
C GLY A 367 34.06 2.05 -0.94
N MET A 368 35.06 2.32 -0.10
CA MET A 368 35.40 1.49 1.07
C MET A 368 34.30 1.47 2.15
N SER A 369 33.43 2.50 2.21
CA SER A 369 32.29 2.52 3.13
C SER A 369 31.25 1.46 2.81
N ARG A 370 31.28 0.84 1.62
CA ARG A 370 30.46 -0.34 1.31
C ARG A 370 30.73 -1.52 2.23
N ILE A 371 31.96 -1.67 2.75
CA ILE A 371 32.30 -2.72 3.71
C ILE A 371 31.57 -2.48 5.03
N GLN A 372 31.58 -1.24 5.52
CA GLN A 372 30.83 -0.85 6.72
C GLN A 372 29.33 -1.07 6.53
N ALA A 373 28.77 -0.61 5.39
CA ALA A 373 27.36 -0.83 5.06
C ALA A 373 27.00 -2.33 5.02
N TYR A 374 27.88 -3.18 4.50
CA TYR A 374 27.69 -4.63 4.46
C TYR A 374 27.55 -5.23 5.86
N PHE A 375 28.46 -4.90 6.79
CA PHE A 375 28.43 -5.43 8.15
C PHE A 375 27.20 -4.96 8.93
N ILE A 376 26.84 -3.68 8.82
CA ILE A 376 25.63 -3.14 9.45
C ILE A 376 24.39 -3.83 8.88
N SER A 377 24.29 -3.91 7.54
CA SER A 377 23.18 -4.59 6.85
C SER A 377 23.01 -6.03 7.32
N ARG A 378 24.12 -6.78 7.48
CA ARG A 378 24.09 -8.16 7.98
C ARG A 378 23.59 -8.23 9.44
N GLY A 379 23.95 -7.28 10.29
CA GLY A 379 23.41 -7.15 11.64
C GLY A 379 21.89 -6.95 11.65
N PHE A 380 21.38 -5.98 10.89
CA PHE A 380 19.94 -5.73 10.76
C PHE A 380 19.16 -6.94 10.28
N ARG A 381 19.65 -7.60 9.23
CA ARG A 381 19.00 -8.79 8.64
C ARG A 381 18.97 -10.00 9.58
N ARG A 382 19.83 -10.04 10.59
CA ARG A 382 19.80 -11.07 11.64
C ARG A 382 18.82 -10.72 12.76
N ALA A 383 18.69 -9.43 13.07
CA ALA A 383 17.89 -8.93 14.19
C ALA A 383 16.41 -8.72 13.84
N LEU A 384 16.06 -8.64 12.55
CA LEU A 384 14.70 -8.40 12.08
C LEU A 384 14.31 -9.49 11.07
N PRO A 385 13.15 -10.15 11.25
CA PRO A 385 12.68 -11.15 10.30
C PRO A 385 12.31 -10.49 8.96
N ASP A 386 12.40 -11.29 7.89
CA ASP A 386 11.84 -10.93 6.60
C ASP A 386 10.32 -10.76 6.76
N ASN A 387 9.79 -9.60 6.35
CA ASN A 387 8.40 -9.25 6.62
C ASN A 387 7.72 -8.69 5.35
N TYR A 388 6.41 -8.84 5.29
CA TYR A 388 5.52 -8.12 4.40
C TYR A 388 4.92 -6.96 5.19
N SER A 389 5.69 -5.96 5.63
CA SER A 389 5.07 -4.73 6.18
C SER A 389 4.23 -4.04 5.09
N PRO A 390 3.14 -3.32 5.41
CA PRO A 390 2.39 -2.53 4.43
C PRO A 390 3.29 -1.66 3.53
N THR A 391 4.32 -1.05 4.10
CA THR A 391 5.29 -0.21 3.40
C THR A 391 6.11 -0.97 2.36
N SER A 392 6.28 -2.29 2.52
CA SER A 392 7.05 -3.10 1.56
C SER A 392 6.47 -3.07 0.14
N TYR A 393 5.14 -2.96 0.01
CA TYR A 393 4.49 -2.81 -1.28
C TYR A 393 4.87 -1.51 -1.98
N LEU A 394 4.92 -0.40 -1.23
CA LEU A 394 5.34 0.91 -1.72
C LEU A 394 6.82 0.90 -2.09
N ILE A 395 7.68 0.42 -1.20
CA ILE A 395 9.14 0.36 -1.42
C ILE A 395 9.48 -0.49 -2.66
N ASN A 396 8.70 -1.54 -2.97
CA ASN A 396 8.97 -2.38 -4.13
C ASN A 396 8.87 -1.59 -5.44
N THR A 397 7.97 -0.59 -5.48
CA THR A 397 7.79 0.29 -6.65
C THR A 397 9.00 1.18 -6.91
N LEU A 398 9.83 1.45 -5.90
CA LEU A 398 11.02 2.32 -5.99
C LEU A 398 12.20 1.65 -6.72
N LEU A 399 12.15 0.34 -6.95
CA LEU A 399 13.12 -0.33 -7.80
C LEU A 399 12.97 0.14 -9.27
N PRO A 400 14.03 0.15 -10.09
CA PRO A 400 13.92 0.52 -11.49
C PRO A 400 12.92 -0.35 -12.27
N PRO A 401 12.22 0.18 -13.29
CA PRO A 401 11.21 -0.58 -14.06
C PRO A 401 11.70 -1.90 -14.66
N ASN A 402 12.99 -1.98 -15.00
CA ASN A 402 13.64 -3.17 -15.58
C ASN A 402 14.26 -4.13 -14.54
N ASN A 403 14.17 -3.81 -13.24
CA ASN A 403 14.62 -4.66 -12.15
C ASN A 403 13.66 -5.85 -12.00
N ARG A 404 14.20 -7.08 -12.02
CA ARG A 404 13.40 -8.32 -11.93
C ARG A 404 12.80 -8.57 -10.54
N SER A 405 13.28 -7.87 -9.52
CA SER A 405 12.70 -7.90 -8.17
C SER A 405 11.53 -6.92 -8.01
N ARG A 406 11.27 -6.04 -8.99
CA ARG A 406 10.11 -5.15 -8.99
C ARG A 406 8.87 -5.90 -9.48
N THR A 407 7.97 -6.15 -8.55
CA THR A 407 6.69 -6.85 -8.77
C THR A 407 5.49 -5.92 -8.59
N MET A 408 5.70 -4.67 -8.19
CA MET A 408 4.66 -3.69 -7.91
C MET A 408 4.92 -2.37 -8.64
N ASP A 409 3.86 -1.65 -9.00
CA ASP A 409 3.89 -0.29 -9.56
C ASP A 409 2.94 0.64 -8.79
N TYR A 410 3.32 1.90 -8.63
CA TYR A 410 2.47 2.90 -7.99
C TYR A 410 1.41 3.44 -8.97
N VAL A 411 0.13 3.32 -8.63
CA VAL A 411 -0.97 3.81 -9.47
C VAL A 411 -1.24 5.28 -9.13
N ALA A 412 -1.76 5.56 -7.95
CA ALA A 412 -2.11 6.92 -7.55
C ALA A 412 -2.26 7.01 -6.02
N THR A 413 -2.36 8.22 -5.51
CA THR A 413 -2.82 8.54 -4.17
C THR A 413 -4.23 9.13 -4.28
N ILE A 414 -5.19 8.46 -3.65
CA ILE A 414 -6.53 9.01 -3.45
C ILE A 414 -6.45 10.04 -2.33
N MET A 415 -6.96 11.25 -2.58
CA MET A 415 -7.16 12.29 -1.58
C MET A 415 -8.67 12.51 -1.42
N PHE A 416 -9.19 12.20 -0.23
CA PHE A 416 -10.60 12.39 0.09
C PHE A 416 -10.86 13.84 0.52
N GLU A 417 -11.79 14.51 -0.18
CA GLU A 417 -12.25 15.87 0.11
C GLU A 417 -13.55 15.91 0.94
#